data_AF-A0A8J4WN58-F1
#
_entry.id   AF-A0A8J4WN58-F1
#
_cell.length_a   1.000
_cell.length_b   1.000
_cell.length_c   1.000
_cell.angle_alpha   90.00
_cell.angle_beta   90.00
_cell.angle_gamma   90.00
#
_symmetry.space_group_name_H-M   'P 1'
#
loop_
_entity.id
_entity.type
_entity.pdbx_description
1 polymer ?
#
loop_
_entity_poly.entity_id
_entity_poly.type
_entity_poly.pdbx_seq_one_letter_code
_entity_poly.pdbx_strand_id
1 'polypeptide(L)'
;MASLLCLIFFLMITGVLGSEWSVTYSQNNLCALKGSAVFMNGSYTHPTGLNVTKTFWFINAVEGIEPTDLRNESGYSGRVEYLGDKQKHSYLRLSDMKKSDEHMYYFRIRTNEEIQKWVGKPGVTLKVTELQVIAPAEVTEGQSAVLTCKTTCSLTDPTFIWYKNSRDLTTDTTRSNEVHLQPVSSEDAGSYSCAVRGYEHLPSPAHTLRVKYLMT
;
A
#
# COMPACT_ATOMS: atom_id res chain seq x y z
N MET A 1 -11.05 -6.96 -71.04
CA MET A 1 -11.42 -8.34 -70.69
C MET A 1 -10.18 -9.00 -70.11
N ALA A 2 -10.10 -9.54 -68.90
CA ALA A 2 -10.86 -9.42 -67.67
C ALA A 2 -9.78 -9.52 -66.56
N SER A 3 -9.92 -8.68 -65.55
CA SER A 3 -8.99 -8.52 -64.44
C SER A 3 -8.89 -9.80 -63.61
N LEU A 4 -7.66 -10.21 -63.28
CA LEU A 4 -7.34 -11.35 -62.44
C LEU A 4 -7.78 -11.03 -61.00
N LEU A 5 -8.99 -11.47 -60.63
CA LEU A 5 -9.49 -11.41 -59.26
C LEU A 5 -8.59 -12.29 -58.37
N CYS A 6 -7.65 -11.66 -57.69
CA CYS A 6 -6.96 -12.23 -56.54
C CYS A 6 -8.02 -12.36 -55.43
N LEU A 7 -8.59 -13.57 -55.28
CA LEU A 7 -9.44 -13.95 -54.17
C LEU A 7 -8.61 -13.92 -52.88
N ILE A 8 -8.56 -12.75 -52.25
CA ILE A 8 -8.12 -12.58 -50.87
C ILE A 8 -9.19 -13.27 -50.02
N PHE A 9 -8.95 -14.54 -49.68
CA PHE A 9 -9.76 -15.27 -48.72
C PHE A 9 -9.50 -14.66 -47.34
N PHE A 10 -10.21 -13.58 -47.01
CA PHE A 10 -10.32 -13.10 -45.64
C PHE A 10 -10.98 -14.21 -44.83
N LEU A 11 -10.16 -15.03 -44.17
CA LEU A 11 -10.58 -15.82 -43.02
C LEU A 11 -11.08 -14.85 -41.96
N MET A 12 -12.37 -14.54 -42.00
CA MET A 12 -13.11 -14.03 -40.85
C MET A 12 -13.07 -15.14 -39.81
N ILE A 13 -12.00 -15.17 -39.01
CA ILE A 13 -12.00 -15.86 -37.74
C ILE A 13 -13.18 -15.29 -36.98
N THR A 14 -14.26 -16.07 -36.90
CA THR A 14 -15.36 -15.84 -36.00
C THR A 14 -14.74 -15.81 -34.61
N GLY A 15 -14.49 -14.60 -34.12
CA GLY A 15 -14.04 -14.37 -32.76
C GLY A 15 -15.08 -14.97 -31.83
N VAL A 16 -14.79 -16.17 -31.33
CA VAL A 16 -15.52 -16.74 -30.21
C VAL A 16 -15.37 -15.72 -29.08
N LEU A 17 -16.48 -15.19 -28.58
CA LEU A 17 -16.55 -14.28 -27.44
C LEU A 17 -16.10 -15.06 -26.16
N GLY A 18 -14.81 -15.35 -26.06
CA GLY A 18 -14.18 -15.91 -24.88
C GLY A 18 -13.48 -14.80 -24.10
N SER A 19 -13.65 -14.76 -22.78
CA SER A 19 -12.97 -13.75 -21.96
C SER A 19 -11.45 -13.92 -22.03
N GLU A 20 -10.70 -12.90 -22.43
CA GLU A 20 -9.24 -12.97 -22.45
C GLU A 20 -8.63 -13.00 -21.04
N TRP A 21 -7.33 -13.27 -20.95
CA TRP A 21 -6.56 -13.12 -19.73
C TRP A 21 -6.53 -11.65 -19.29
N SER A 22 -6.91 -11.39 -18.04
CA SER A 22 -6.72 -10.07 -17.45
C SER A 22 -6.56 -10.17 -15.95
N VAL A 23 -5.79 -9.25 -15.38
CA VAL A 23 -5.74 -8.99 -13.95
C VAL A 23 -5.78 -7.48 -13.77
N THR A 24 -6.77 -7.01 -13.04
CA THR A 24 -6.92 -5.58 -12.71
C THR A 24 -6.69 -5.41 -11.23
N TYR A 25 -5.69 -4.61 -10.87
CA TYR A 25 -5.42 -4.23 -9.49
C TYR A 25 -6.17 -2.93 -9.17
N SER A 26 -6.76 -2.83 -7.98
CA SER A 26 -7.45 -1.59 -7.57
C SER A 26 -6.48 -0.45 -7.32
N GLN A 27 -5.27 -0.76 -6.84
CA GLN A 27 -4.18 0.19 -6.62
C GLN A 27 -2.86 -0.46 -7.01
N ASN A 28 -2.03 0.26 -7.76
CA ASN A 28 -0.71 -0.22 -8.18
C ASN A 28 0.43 0.29 -7.30
N ASN A 29 0.19 1.32 -6.48
CA ASN A 29 1.17 1.87 -5.56
C ASN A 29 0.52 1.97 -4.18
N LEU A 30 1.09 1.27 -3.22
CA LEU A 30 0.62 1.23 -1.84
C LEU A 30 1.73 1.69 -0.90
N CYS A 31 1.34 2.39 0.15
CA CYS A 31 2.18 2.73 1.28
C CYS A 31 1.52 2.18 2.53
N ALA A 32 2.27 1.45 3.35
CA ALA A 32 1.80 0.90 4.61
C ALA A 32 2.70 1.34 5.77
N LEU A 33 2.11 1.48 6.96
CA LEU A 33 2.84 1.78 8.18
C LEU A 33 3.53 0.51 8.69
N LYS A 34 4.79 0.59 9.11
CA LYS A 34 5.49 -0.55 9.72
C LYS A 34 4.70 -1.07 10.94
N GLY A 35 4.51 -2.38 11.03
CA GLY A 35 3.68 -3.05 12.04
C GLY A 35 2.18 -3.09 11.73
N SER A 36 1.71 -2.35 10.72
CA SER A 36 0.30 -2.36 10.29
C SER A 36 -0.03 -3.58 9.43
N ALA A 37 -1.25 -3.62 8.90
CA ALA A 37 -1.61 -4.50 7.79
C ALA A 37 -1.84 -3.68 6.50
N VAL A 38 -1.67 -4.34 5.35
CA VAL A 38 -2.04 -3.80 4.03
C VAL A 38 -2.95 -4.78 3.31
N PHE A 39 -3.85 -4.22 2.48
CA PHE A 39 -4.77 -4.98 1.66
C PHE A 39 -4.46 -4.72 0.19
N MET A 40 -4.09 -5.77 -0.53
CA MET A 40 -3.93 -5.76 -1.98
C MET A 40 -5.13 -6.47 -2.57
N ASN A 41 -5.83 -5.82 -3.50
CA ASN A 41 -6.99 -6.44 -4.12
C ASN A 41 -7.12 -6.12 -5.60
N GLY A 42 -7.89 -6.96 -6.28
CA GLY A 42 -8.14 -6.87 -7.70
C GLY A 42 -9.13 -7.92 -8.19
N SER A 43 -9.33 -7.95 -9.49
CA SER A 43 -10.14 -8.93 -10.20
C SER A 43 -9.34 -9.56 -11.32
N TYR A 44 -9.77 -10.74 -11.79
CA TYR A 44 -9.13 -11.39 -12.92
C TYR A 44 -10.13 -12.07 -13.86
N THR A 45 -9.70 -12.28 -15.10
CA THR A 45 -10.41 -13.07 -16.11
C THR A 45 -9.48 -14.11 -16.70
N HIS A 46 -10.06 -15.17 -17.27
CA HIS A 46 -9.33 -16.23 -17.96
C HIS A 46 -10.15 -16.71 -19.16
N PRO A 47 -9.50 -17.27 -20.21
CA PRO A 47 -10.15 -17.91 -21.35
C PRO A 47 -11.23 -18.92 -20.96
N THR A 48 -12.32 -18.91 -21.73
CA THR A 48 -13.39 -19.91 -21.65
C THR A 48 -12.81 -21.29 -21.96
N GLY A 49 -13.26 -22.32 -21.23
CA GLY A 49 -12.76 -23.69 -21.38
C GLY A 49 -11.59 -24.03 -20.46
N LEU A 50 -10.95 -23.04 -19.83
CA LEU A 50 -9.95 -23.25 -18.79
C LEU A 50 -10.59 -23.22 -17.40
N ASN A 51 -10.16 -24.13 -16.54
CA ASN A 51 -10.52 -24.16 -15.13
C ASN A 51 -9.34 -23.68 -14.29
N VAL A 52 -9.56 -22.62 -13.51
CA VAL A 52 -8.54 -22.12 -12.57
C VAL A 52 -8.38 -23.12 -11.43
N THR A 53 -7.17 -23.65 -11.29
CA THR A 53 -6.82 -24.66 -10.28
C THR A 53 -6.16 -24.05 -9.07
N LYS A 54 -5.38 -22.98 -9.26
CA LYS A 54 -4.69 -22.28 -8.18
C LYS A 54 -4.49 -20.81 -8.52
N THR A 55 -4.71 -19.96 -7.54
CA THR A 55 -4.29 -18.57 -7.56
C THR A 55 -3.44 -18.26 -6.34
N PHE A 56 -2.48 -17.37 -6.50
CA PHE A 56 -1.64 -16.91 -5.39
C PHE A 56 -0.94 -15.59 -5.73
N TRP A 57 -0.52 -14.89 -4.70
CA TRP A 57 0.35 -13.73 -4.79
C TRP A 57 1.81 -14.15 -4.67
N PHE A 58 2.72 -13.36 -5.24
CA PHE A 58 4.17 -13.56 -5.14
C PHE A 58 4.90 -12.22 -5.32
N ILE A 59 6.20 -12.20 -5.04
CA ILE A 59 7.06 -11.00 -5.15
C ILE A 59 8.10 -11.14 -6.26
N ASN A 60 8.59 -10.00 -6.79
CA ASN A 60 9.77 -9.89 -7.64
C ASN A 60 9.78 -10.87 -8.82
N ALA A 61 8.81 -10.74 -9.73
CA ALA A 61 8.70 -11.61 -10.90
C ALA A 61 9.99 -11.63 -11.74
N VAL A 62 10.52 -12.84 -11.98
CA VAL A 62 11.65 -13.10 -12.87
C VAL A 62 11.14 -13.85 -14.09
N GLU A 63 11.53 -13.39 -15.28
CA GLU A 63 11.12 -14.01 -16.54
C GLU A 63 11.65 -15.45 -16.65
N GLY A 64 10.79 -16.37 -17.11
CA GLY A 64 11.14 -17.79 -17.27
C GLY A 64 11.20 -18.60 -15.97
N ILE A 65 11.13 -17.96 -14.79
CA ILE A 65 11.15 -18.66 -13.49
C ILE A 65 9.72 -18.78 -12.95
N GLU A 66 9.33 -19.98 -12.55
CA GLU A 66 8.01 -20.19 -11.93
C GLU A 66 8.02 -19.62 -10.50
N PRO A 67 7.08 -18.73 -10.15
CA PRO A 67 7.09 -18.06 -8.86
C PRO A 67 6.63 -18.97 -7.71
N THR A 68 7.16 -18.68 -6.52
CA THR A 68 6.74 -19.26 -5.25
C THR A 68 5.50 -18.55 -4.72
N ASP A 69 4.57 -19.32 -4.16
CA ASP A 69 3.40 -18.78 -3.44
C ASP A 69 3.86 -17.98 -2.22
N LEU A 70 3.41 -16.74 -2.06
CA LEU A 70 3.85 -15.85 -0.99
C LEU A 70 3.68 -16.46 0.41
N ARG A 71 2.70 -17.34 0.62
CA ARG A 71 2.52 -18.04 1.90
C ARG A 71 3.68 -18.97 2.24
N ASN A 72 4.37 -19.45 1.22
CA ASN A 72 5.53 -20.34 1.33
C ASN A 72 6.86 -19.56 1.24
N GLU A 73 6.80 -18.24 1.00
CA GLU A 73 7.98 -17.40 0.91
C GLU A 73 8.57 -17.15 2.30
N SER A 74 9.90 -17.18 2.39
CA SER A 74 10.59 -16.98 3.66
C SER A 74 10.27 -15.59 4.23
N GLY A 75 9.95 -15.53 5.53
CA GLY A 75 9.56 -14.27 6.20
C GLY A 75 8.07 -13.91 6.09
N TYR A 76 7.25 -14.62 5.31
CA TYR A 76 5.82 -14.35 5.14
C TYR A 76 4.89 -15.30 5.92
N SER A 77 5.46 -16.36 6.50
CA SER A 77 4.72 -17.34 7.32
C SER A 77 3.87 -16.67 8.40
N GLY A 78 2.58 -17.03 8.45
CA GLY A 78 1.61 -16.51 9.43
C GLY A 78 1.15 -15.06 9.21
N ARG A 79 1.68 -14.35 8.21
CA ARG A 79 1.34 -12.94 7.93
C ARG A 79 0.44 -12.77 6.71
N VAL A 80 0.35 -13.80 5.86
CA VAL A 80 -0.38 -13.78 4.59
C VAL A 80 -1.71 -14.49 4.72
N GLU A 81 -2.77 -13.76 4.41
CA GLU A 81 -4.14 -14.27 4.36
C GLU A 81 -4.75 -13.95 2.98
N TYR A 82 -5.27 -14.96 2.30
CA TYR A 82 -6.01 -14.77 1.06
C TYR A 82 -7.49 -14.74 1.39
N LEU A 83 -8.11 -13.60 1.12
CA LEU A 83 -9.55 -13.40 1.24
C LEU A 83 -10.11 -13.50 -0.19
N GLY A 84 -11.08 -14.37 -0.43
CA GLY A 84 -11.58 -14.55 -1.79
C GLY A 84 -12.56 -15.68 -1.87
N ASP A 85 -13.67 -15.39 -2.53
CA ASP A 85 -14.71 -16.37 -2.83
C ASP A 85 -14.78 -16.61 -4.35
N LYS A 86 -15.60 -17.56 -4.79
CA LYS A 86 -15.74 -18.11 -6.18
C LYS A 86 -15.97 -17.09 -7.33
N GLN A 87 -15.87 -15.78 -7.09
CA GLN A 87 -16.25 -14.68 -7.98
C GLN A 87 -15.07 -13.96 -8.67
N LYS A 88 -13.95 -14.66 -8.95
CA LYS A 88 -12.79 -14.10 -9.67
C LYS A 88 -12.19 -12.81 -9.06
N HIS A 89 -12.42 -12.58 -7.78
CA HIS A 89 -11.77 -11.52 -7.02
C HIS A 89 -10.56 -12.09 -6.29
N SER A 90 -9.51 -11.29 -6.21
CA SER A 90 -8.29 -11.60 -5.49
C SER A 90 -8.10 -10.59 -4.38
N TYR A 91 -8.05 -11.04 -3.13
CA TYR A 91 -7.67 -10.20 -2.01
C TYR A 91 -6.55 -10.86 -1.21
N LEU A 92 -5.50 -10.10 -0.96
CA LEU A 92 -4.39 -10.43 -0.09
C LEU A 92 -4.42 -9.45 1.08
N ARG A 93 -4.45 -9.99 2.29
CA ARG A 93 -4.10 -9.26 3.50
C ARG A 93 -2.71 -9.69 3.94
N LEU A 94 -1.80 -8.72 4.06
CA LEU A 94 -0.47 -8.91 4.62
C LEU A 94 -0.38 -8.13 5.93
N SER A 95 -0.14 -8.83 7.04
CA SER A 95 -0.07 -8.26 8.39
C SER A 95 1.37 -8.10 8.87
N ASP A 96 1.58 -7.34 9.95
CA ASP A 96 2.89 -7.10 10.56
C ASP A 96 3.91 -6.62 9.51
N MET A 97 3.63 -5.44 8.94
CA MET A 97 4.43 -4.85 7.87
C MET A 97 5.88 -4.58 8.29
N LYS A 98 6.83 -5.04 7.50
CA LYS A 98 8.27 -4.88 7.71
C LYS A 98 8.91 -4.14 6.56
N LYS A 99 10.03 -3.45 6.82
CA LYS A 99 10.78 -2.79 5.74
C LYS A 99 11.24 -3.77 4.65
N SER A 100 11.52 -5.01 5.02
CA SER A 100 11.85 -6.10 4.09
C SER A 100 10.69 -6.54 3.19
N ASP A 101 9.45 -6.11 3.47
CA ASP A 101 8.28 -6.43 2.64
C ASP A 101 8.13 -5.47 1.45
N GLU A 102 9.00 -4.46 1.32
CA GLU A 102 9.01 -3.55 0.17
C GLU A 102 9.40 -4.27 -1.11
N HIS A 103 8.38 -4.63 -1.89
CA HIS A 103 8.54 -5.36 -3.13
C HIS A 103 7.46 -4.95 -4.13
N MET A 104 7.64 -5.43 -5.36
CA MET A 104 6.57 -5.46 -6.34
C MET A 104 5.87 -6.81 -6.25
N TYR A 105 4.58 -6.77 -5.92
CA TYR A 105 3.71 -7.93 -5.75
C TYR A 105 2.93 -8.20 -7.02
N TYR A 106 2.79 -9.47 -7.35
CA TYR A 106 2.13 -9.95 -8.55
C TYR A 106 1.12 -11.02 -8.21
N PHE A 107 0.09 -11.14 -9.05
CA PHE A 107 -0.91 -12.18 -8.95
C PHE A 107 -0.69 -13.25 -10.03
N ARG A 108 -0.65 -14.52 -9.60
CA ARG A 108 -0.45 -15.69 -10.45
C ARG A 108 -1.74 -16.49 -10.56
N ILE A 109 -2.09 -16.86 -11.79
CA ILE A 109 -3.20 -17.76 -12.10
C ILE A 109 -2.63 -19.01 -12.77
N ARG A 110 -2.97 -20.19 -12.22
CA ARG A 110 -2.74 -21.50 -12.83
C ARG A 110 -4.06 -22.15 -13.19
N THR A 111 -4.06 -22.91 -14.28
CA THR A 111 -5.24 -23.63 -14.74
C THR A 111 -5.00 -25.14 -14.74
N ASN A 112 -5.96 -25.89 -15.23
CA ASN A 112 -5.85 -27.31 -15.51
C ASN A 112 -4.86 -27.61 -16.65
N GLU A 113 -4.49 -26.62 -17.47
CA GLU A 113 -3.48 -26.75 -18.51
C GLU A 113 -2.16 -26.10 -18.06
N GLU A 114 -1.09 -26.88 -17.99
CA GLU A 114 0.19 -26.44 -17.42
C GLU A 114 0.82 -25.25 -18.18
N ILE A 115 0.62 -25.18 -19.49
CA ILE A 115 1.12 -24.09 -20.32
C ILE A 115 0.24 -22.84 -20.26
N GLN A 116 -1.05 -22.97 -19.90
CA GLN A 116 -2.01 -21.87 -19.84
C GLN A 116 -2.03 -21.27 -18.43
N LYS A 117 -1.04 -20.41 -18.18
CA LYS A 117 -0.81 -19.77 -16.88
C LYS A 117 -0.52 -18.29 -17.08
N TRP A 118 -1.03 -17.45 -16.19
CA TRP A 118 -0.96 -15.99 -16.33
C TRP A 118 -0.30 -15.31 -15.13
N VAL A 119 0.42 -14.22 -15.38
CA VAL A 119 0.94 -13.32 -14.35
C VAL A 119 0.32 -11.95 -14.61
N GLY A 120 -0.39 -11.41 -13.63
CA GLY A 120 -0.98 -10.08 -13.73
C GLY A 120 0.08 -8.99 -13.69
N LYS A 121 0.32 -8.32 -14.81
CA LYS A 121 1.16 -7.11 -14.89
C LYS A 121 0.28 -5.84 -14.83
N PRO A 122 0.79 -4.69 -14.36
CA PRO A 122 2.18 -4.41 -13.97
C PRO A 122 2.56 -4.88 -12.55
N GLY A 123 1.60 -5.31 -11.74
CA GLY A 123 1.78 -5.64 -10.33
C GLY A 123 1.44 -4.46 -9.41
N VAL A 124 1.71 -4.64 -8.13
CA VAL A 124 1.48 -3.66 -7.06
C VAL A 124 2.80 -3.39 -6.35
N THR A 125 3.28 -2.15 -6.40
CA THR A 125 4.46 -1.69 -5.67
C THR A 125 4.06 -1.36 -4.24
N LEU A 126 4.70 -2.00 -3.27
CA LEU A 126 4.50 -1.74 -1.84
C LEU A 126 5.69 -1.00 -1.25
N LYS A 127 5.42 0.11 -0.56
CA LYS A 127 6.37 0.84 0.27
C LYS A 127 5.96 0.78 1.74
N VAL A 128 6.95 0.81 2.63
CA VAL A 128 6.76 0.78 4.07
C VAL A 128 7.36 2.04 4.68
N THR A 129 6.52 2.77 5.40
CA THR A 129 6.89 4.00 6.11
C THR A 129 6.88 3.76 7.62
N GLU A 130 7.67 4.56 8.33
CA GLU A 130 7.52 4.82 9.75
C GLU A 130 6.98 6.24 9.94
N LEU A 131 6.56 6.58 11.16
CA LEU A 131 6.16 7.95 11.51
C LEU A 131 7.33 8.67 12.18
N GLN A 132 7.52 9.93 11.83
CA GLN A 132 8.53 10.80 12.44
C GLN A 132 7.96 12.20 12.67
N VAL A 133 8.14 12.74 13.87
CA VAL A 133 7.89 14.17 14.12
C VAL A 133 9.08 14.98 13.63
N ILE A 134 8.81 15.95 12.76
CA ILE A 134 9.77 16.96 12.31
C ILE A 134 9.38 18.27 12.97
N ALA A 135 10.25 18.77 13.84
CA ALA A 135 10.02 19.97 14.62
C ALA A 135 11.35 20.61 15.07
N PRO A 136 11.36 21.91 15.42
CA PRO A 136 12.49 22.51 16.12
C PRO A 136 12.77 21.80 17.45
N ALA A 137 14.02 21.76 17.89
CA ALA A 137 14.35 21.29 19.24
C ALA A 137 14.03 22.36 20.30
N GLU A 138 14.09 23.63 19.92
CA GLU A 138 13.88 24.78 20.81
C GLU A 138 13.28 25.95 20.04
N VAL A 139 12.32 26.66 20.65
CA VAL A 139 11.66 27.84 20.07
C VAL A 139 11.55 28.92 21.15
N THR A 140 11.73 30.19 20.78
CA THR A 140 11.60 31.30 21.73
C THR A 140 10.12 31.65 21.92
N GLU A 141 9.72 31.95 23.15
CA GLU A 141 8.36 32.40 23.47
C GLU A 141 7.94 33.60 22.61
N GLY A 142 6.68 33.61 22.16
CA GLY A 142 6.15 34.61 21.24
C GLY A 142 6.44 34.36 19.75
N GLN A 143 7.33 33.42 19.40
CA GLN A 143 7.55 33.00 18.01
C GLN A 143 6.49 31.99 17.55
N SER A 144 6.59 31.57 16.29
CA SER A 144 5.74 30.56 15.67
C SER A 144 6.53 29.28 15.42
N ALA A 145 5.90 28.13 15.59
CA ALA A 145 6.47 26.83 15.21
C ALA A 145 5.43 25.95 14.52
N VAL A 146 5.90 25.06 13.65
CA VAL A 146 5.08 24.03 13.02
C VAL A 146 5.74 22.68 13.29
N LEU A 147 4.95 21.74 13.79
CA LEU A 147 5.36 20.36 14.01
C LEU A 147 4.67 19.52 12.93
N THR A 148 5.44 18.72 12.20
CA THR A 148 4.92 17.91 11.09
C THR A 148 5.14 16.43 11.38
N CYS A 149 4.08 15.63 11.27
CA CYS A 149 4.15 14.18 11.26
C CYS A 149 4.47 13.73 9.83
N LYS A 150 5.66 13.18 9.64
CA LYS A 150 6.21 12.83 8.34
C LYS A 150 6.17 11.32 8.10
N THR A 151 5.85 10.96 6.87
CA THR A 151 6.03 9.63 6.29
C THR A 151 6.98 9.69 5.10
N THR A 152 7.59 8.56 4.72
CA THR A 152 8.45 8.44 3.54
C THR A 152 7.69 8.07 2.27
N CYS A 153 6.42 7.67 2.40
CA CYS A 153 5.48 7.49 1.30
C CYS A 153 4.08 7.95 1.72
N SER A 154 3.22 8.20 0.73
CA SER A 154 1.86 8.69 0.97
C SER A 154 0.93 7.56 1.37
N LEU A 155 0.46 7.58 2.63
CA LEU A 155 -0.62 6.70 3.09
C LEU A 155 -1.93 7.06 2.37
N THR A 156 -2.83 6.10 2.18
CA THR A 156 -4.16 6.33 1.60
C THR A 156 -5.07 6.95 2.67
N ASP A 157 -5.51 8.19 2.43
CA ASP A 157 -6.45 8.95 3.27
C ASP A 157 -6.18 8.87 4.80
N PRO A 158 -4.94 9.14 5.26
CA PRO A 158 -4.60 9.01 6.68
C PRO A 158 -5.33 10.08 7.52
N THR A 159 -5.69 9.71 8.74
CA THR A 159 -6.04 10.66 9.79
C THR A 159 -4.97 10.59 10.87
N PHE A 160 -4.28 11.70 11.11
CA PHE A 160 -3.23 11.77 12.12
C PHE A 160 -3.80 12.14 13.48
N ILE A 161 -3.19 11.58 14.53
CA ILE A 161 -3.50 11.87 15.93
C ILE A 161 -2.21 12.39 16.56
N TRP A 162 -2.29 13.49 17.28
CA TRP A 162 -1.14 14.09 17.95
C TRP A 162 -1.21 13.89 19.45
N TYR A 163 -0.07 13.61 20.05
CA TYR A 163 0.07 13.49 21.49
C TYR A 163 1.11 14.48 21.99
N LYS A 164 0.85 15.09 23.14
CA LYS A 164 1.81 15.87 23.92
C LYS A 164 1.85 15.32 25.33
N ASN A 165 3.03 14.93 25.78
CA ASN A 165 3.23 14.28 27.08
C ASN A 165 2.26 13.10 27.26
N SER A 166 2.11 12.29 26.21
CA SER A 166 1.20 11.12 26.13
C SER A 166 -0.29 11.42 26.25
N ARG A 167 -0.70 12.70 26.18
CA ARG A 167 -2.11 13.11 26.14
C ARG A 167 -2.49 13.49 24.72
N ASP A 168 -3.65 13.04 24.27
CA ASP A 168 -4.19 13.38 22.96
C ASP A 168 -4.42 14.91 22.88
N LEU A 169 -3.87 15.53 21.84
CA LEU A 169 -4.03 16.95 21.51
C LEU A 169 -5.14 17.19 20.48
N THR A 170 -5.68 16.13 19.89
CA THR A 170 -6.52 16.22 18.70
C THR A 170 -7.91 16.71 19.09
N THR A 171 -8.26 17.93 18.69
CA THR A 171 -9.63 18.45 18.78
C THR A 171 -10.46 17.97 17.58
N ASP A 172 -11.04 16.78 17.73
CA ASP A 172 -12.10 16.11 16.93
C ASP A 172 -12.07 16.09 15.37
N THR A 173 -11.23 16.86 14.66
CA THR A 173 -11.37 17.01 13.19
C THR A 173 -10.10 17.27 12.37
N THR A 174 -8.89 17.16 12.92
CA THR A 174 -7.69 17.38 12.11
C THR A 174 -7.23 16.11 11.40
N ARG A 175 -7.57 16.00 10.10
CA ARG A 175 -6.81 15.18 9.13
C ARG A 175 -5.37 15.68 8.93
N SER A 176 -5.04 16.83 9.51
CA SER A 176 -3.76 17.50 9.33
C SER A 176 -2.62 16.67 9.90
N ASN A 177 -1.57 16.50 9.10
CA ASN A 177 -0.30 16.00 9.57
C ASN A 177 0.54 17.08 10.28
N GLU A 178 -0.03 18.26 10.56
CA GLU A 178 0.66 19.41 11.17
C GLU A 178 -0.05 19.95 12.41
N VAL A 179 0.75 20.41 13.37
CA VAL A 179 0.33 21.22 14.53
C VAL A 179 1.04 22.57 14.45
N HIS A 180 0.25 23.65 14.45
CA HIS A 180 0.77 25.01 14.45
C HIS A 180 0.72 25.59 15.86
N LEU A 181 1.87 26.06 16.36
CA LEU A 181 2.01 26.72 17.66
C LEU A 181 2.26 28.20 17.41
N GLN A 182 1.22 29.04 17.57
CA GLN A 182 1.27 30.45 17.22
C GLN A 182 0.34 31.29 18.13
N PRO A 183 0.89 32.12 19.05
CA PRO A 183 2.30 32.18 19.46
C PRO A 183 2.68 30.98 20.34
N VAL A 184 3.97 30.63 20.36
CA VAL A 184 4.53 29.67 21.31
C VAL A 184 4.52 30.26 22.72
N SER A 185 4.04 29.49 23.68
CA SER A 185 4.00 29.81 25.11
C SER A 185 4.80 28.79 25.94
N SER A 186 5.05 29.11 27.21
CA SER A 186 5.64 28.15 28.16
C SER A 186 4.94 26.79 28.22
N GLU A 187 3.62 26.76 28.02
CA GLU A 187 2.83 25.54 28.06
C GLU A 187 3.15 24.61 26.89
N ASP A 188 3.64 25.13 25.76
CA ASP A 188 4.01 24.37 24.55
C ASP A 188 5.28 23.53 24.70
N ALA A 189 6.05 23.71 25.77
CA ALA A 189 7.14 22.81 26.06
C ALA A 189 6.62 21.38 26.35
N GLY A 190 7.27 20.37 25.80
CA GLY A 190 6.86 18.99 26.02
C GLY A 190 7.36 18.00 24.99
N SER A 191 6.96 16.75 25.17
CA SER A 191 7.28 15.64 24.27
C SER A 191 6.11 15.38 23.32
N TYR A 192 6.36 15.52 22.02
CA TYR A 192 5.35 15.39 20.97
C TYR A 192 5.55 14.10 20.18
N SER A 193 4.48 13.35 19.95
CA SER A 193 4.46 12.19 19.05
C SER A 193 3.19 12.20 18.22
N CYS A 194 3.20 11.52 17.07
CA CYS A 194 2.03 11.35 16.24
C CYS A 194 1.72 9.88 15.96
N ALA A 195 0.47 9.54 15.73
CA ALA A 195 0.03 8.23 15.26
C ALA A 195 -0.95 8.39 14.10
N VAL A 196 -1.32 7.27 13.47
CA VAL A 196 -2.40 7.21 12.48
C VAL A 196 -3.62 6.57 13.14
N ARG A 197 -4.81 7.12 12.91
CA ARG A 197 -6.08 6.58 13.42
C ARG A 197 -6.28 5.12 12.98
N GLY A 198 -6.67 4.27 13.93
CA GLY A 198 -6.74 2.81 13.76
C GLY A 198 -5.41 2.08 13.97
N TYR A 199 -4.31 2.82 14.10
CA TYR A 199 -2.96 2.33 14.38
C TYR A 199 -2.31 3.13 15.53
N GLU A 200 -3.10 3.50 16.54
CA GLU A 200 -2.68 4.29 17.71
C GLU A 200 -1.59 3.59 18.53
N HIS A 201 -1.55 2.26 18.47
CA HIS A 201 -0.53 1.42 19.09
C HIS A 201 0.84 1.49 18.37
N LEU A 202 0.94 2.20 17.25
CA LEU A 202 2.15 2.43 16.47
C LEU A 202 2.49 3.92 16.39
N PRO A 203 2.71 4.61 17.53
CA PRO A 203 3.07 6.03 17.51
C PRO A 203 4.50 6.21 16.97
N SER A 204 4.79 7.40 16.48
CA SER A 204 6.14 7.85 16.20
C SER A 204 6.99 7.85 17.48
N PRO A 205 8.33 7.79 17.36
CA PRO A 205 9.20 8.26 18.42
C PRO A 205 8.82 9.69 18.85
N ALA A 206 8.98 9.98 20.13
CA ALA A 206 8.62 11.29 20.67
C ALA A 206 9.75 12.30 20.44
N HIS A 207 9.38 13.52 20.07
CA HIS A 207 10.27 14.66 19.85
C HIS A 207 10.05 15.70 20.95
N THR A 208 11.10 16.06 21.67
CA THR A 208 11.01 17.04 22.76
C THR A 208 11.20 18.46 22.22
N LEU A 209 10.18 19.30 22.39
CA LEU A 209 10.23 20.73 22.13
C LEU A 209 10.54 21.48 23.44
N ARG A 210 11.60 22.28 23.43
CA ARG A 210 11.90 23.24 24.50
C ARG A 210 11.40 24.63 24.14
N VAL A 211 10.95 25.37 25.14
CA VAL A 211 10.59 26.79 24.98
C VAL A 211 11.60 27.63 25.73
N LYS A 212 12.23 28.56 25.01
CA LYS A 212 13.14 29.56 25.59
C LYS A 212 12.32 30.76 26.03
N TYR A 213 12.30 31.00 27.34
CA TYR A 213 11.59 32.13 27.94
C TYR A 213 12.29 33.45 27.63
N LEU A 214 11.49 34.47 27.33
CA LEU A 214 11.98 35.84 27.37
C LEU A 214 11.94 36.27 28.84
N MET A 215 13.11 36.55 29.43
CA MET A 215 13.17 37.16 30.76
C MET A 215 12.51 38.54 30.66
N THR A 216 11.30 38.67 31.21
CA THR A 216 10.63 39.95 31.46
C THR A 216 11.10 40.58 32.76
#